data_AF-A0A7V6SSX1-F1
#
_entry.id   AF-A0A7V6SSX1-F1
#
_cell.length_a   1.000
_cell.length_b   1.000
_cell.length_c   1.000
_cell.angle_alpha   90.00
_cell.angle_beta   90.00
_cell.angle_gamma   90.00
#
_symmetry.space_group_name_H-M   'P 1'
#
loop_
_entity.id
_entity.type
_entity.pdbx_description
1 polymer ?
#
loop_
_entity_poly.entity_id
_entity_poly.type
_entity_poly.pdbx_seq_one_letter_code
_entity_poly.pdbx_strand_id
1 'polypeptide(L)'
;MSRIVRLGDGADENLHHDSMKRALDALQAFDQEIKRRGASPVRLYATSATREAANGRAFLNEIEERFGWSAQILSGEEEAELGFLGAGLGPYDAITLIDIGGGSTEISVGENIPEVSRSFPLGALKHTRSPRDLSEVFEELPERKGELLGIGGTLRILAAIRNDVQEYRRADLHGATLEREWLHELQRRVAIMNIEEKRELCAFEPERADIIDAGLQILLYLMDKYQAQRLTYSDYGMIEGFALKTWGRA
;
A
#
# COMPACT_ATOMS: atom_id res chain seq x y z
N MET A 1 -5.66 8.87 11.02
CA MET A 1 -6.99 8.66 10.42
C MET A 1 -6.76 8.16 9.01
N SER A 2 -7.41 7.06 8.61
CA SER A 2 -7.39 6.53 7.24
C SER A 2 -8.83 6.36 6.74
N ARG A 3 -9.04 6.44 5.43
CA ARG A 3 -10.34 6.20 4.79
C ARG A 3 -10.13 5.37 3.53
N ILE A 4 -10.87 4.27 3.39
CA ILE A 4 -10.85 3.45 2.18
C ILE A 4 -11.89 4.03 1.21
N VAL A 5 -11.42 4.65 0.12
CA VAL A 5 -12.30 5.29 -0.88
C VAL A 5 -12.37 4.53 -2.21
N ARG A 6 -11.42 3.61 -2.42
CA ARG A 6 -11.24 2.82 -3.65
C ARG A 6 -11.28 3.71 -4.91
N LEU A 7 -10.37 4.68 -4.99
CA LEU A 7 -10.37 5.69 -6.05
C LEU A 7 -10.27 5.08 -7.46
N GLY A 8 -9.48 4.01 -7.61
CA GLY A 8 -9.32 3.27 -8.87
C GLY A 8 -10.34 2.17 -9.13
N ASP A 9 -11.41 2.03 -8.34
CA ASP A 9 -12.42 0.99 -8.57
C ASP A 9 -13.25 1.31 -9.82
N GLY A 10 -13.24 0.37 -10.77
CA GLY A 10 -13.84 0.54 -12.09
C GLY A 10 -13.13 1.53 -13.01
N ALA A 11 -11.99 2.11 -12.59
CA ALA A 11 -11.23 3.01 -13.43
C ALA A 11 -10.53 2.20 -14.53
N ASP A 12 -11.03 2.30 -15.75
CA ASP A 12 -10.29 1.89 -16.95
C ASP A 12 -9.39 3.06 -17.37
N GLU A 13 -9.91 3.97 -18.19
CA GLU A 13 -9.19 5.18 -18.62
C GLU A 13 -9.42 6.38 -17.69
N ASN A 14 -10.52 6.41 -16.94
CA ASN A 14 -10.92 7.57 -16.13
C ASN A 14 -11.33 7.18 -14.73
N LEU A 15 -11.03 8.05 -13.76
CA LEU A 15 -11.60 8.00 -12.42
C LEU A 15 -13.11 8.19 -12.51
N HIS A 16 -13.86 7.25 -11.95
CA HIS A 16 -15.32 7.34 -11.88
C HIS A 16 -15.79 8.45 -10.93
N HIS A 17 -16.87 9.11 -11.32
CA HIS A 17 -17.46 10.22 -10.55
C HIS A 17 -17.73 9.86 -9.09
N ASP A 18 -18.33 8.69 -8.83
CA ASP A 18 -18.65 8.26 -7.47
C ASP A 18 -17.40 7.99 -6.62
N SER A 19 -16.33 7.49 -7.23
CA SER A 19 -15.04 7.26 -6.57
C SER A 19 -14.34 8.57 -6.24
N MET A 20 -14.36 9.55 -7.17
CA MET A 20 -13.87 10.91 -6.92
C MET A 20 -14.67 11.60 -5.82
N LYS A 21 -16.00 11.47 -5.82
CA LYS A 21 -16.85 12.03 -4.77
C LYS A 21 -16.49 11.49 -3.39
N ARG A 22 -16.34 10.17 -3.23
CA ARG A 22 -15.91 9.55 -1.96
C ARG A 22 -14.55 10.06 -1.51
N ALA A 23 -13.61 10.23 -2.45
CA ALA A 23 -12.30 10.79 -2.16
C ALA A 23 -12.40 12.24 -1.65
N LEU A 24 -13.17 13.10 -2.34
CA LEU A 24 -13.39 14.49 -1.92
C LEU A 24 -14.08 14.60 -0.55
N ASP A 25 -15.05 13.73 -0.27
CA ASP A 25 -15.73 13.67 1.03
C ASP A 25 -14.72 13.28 2.15
N ALA A 26 -13.80 12.35 1.88
CA ALA A 26 -12.73 11.99 2.81
C ALA A 26 -11.71 13.12 3.00
N LEU A 27 -11.29 13.79 1.92
CA LEU A 27 -10.39 14.94 1.97
C LEU A 27 -11.01 16.11 2.74
N GLN A 28 -12.32 16.32 2.62
CA GLN A 28 -13.04 17.34 3.38
C GLN A 28 -12.99 17.08 4.90
N ALA A 29 -13.07 15.82 5.32
CA ALA A 29 -12.90 15.45 6.73
C ALA A 29 -11.45 15.64 7.19
N PHE A 30 -10.46 15.35 6.34
CA PHE A 30 -9.05 15.63 6.64
C PHE A 30 -8.77 17.14 6.76
N ASP A 31 -9.34 17.96 5.88
CA ASP A 31 -9.20 19.43 5.92
C ASP A 31 -9.69 20.02 7.25
N GLN A 32 -10.83 19.54 7.74
CA GLN A 32 -11.35 19.94 9.06
C GLN A 32 -10.36 19.62 10.19
N GLU A 33 -9.78 18.42 10.15
CA GLU A 33 -8.82 17.99 11.17
C GLU A 33 -7.48 18.73 11.08
N ILE A 34 -6.98 18.98 9.87
CA ILE A 34 -5.78 19.79 9.60
C ILE A 34 -5.97 21.20 10.16
N LYS A 35 -7.09 21.85 9.84
CA LYS A 35 -7.44 23.20 10.33
C LYS A 35 -7.57 23.23 11.85
N ARG A 36 -8.23 22.23 12.44
CA ARG A 36 -8.36 22.10 13.90
C ARG A 36 -7.00 22.00 14.60
N ARG A 37 -6.02 21.37 13.96
CA ARG A 37 -4.65 21.23 14.48
C ARG A 37 -3.72 22.39 14.13
N GLY A 38 -4.14 23.31 13.26
CA GLY A 38 -3.29 24.40 12.77
C GLY A 38 -2.11 23.95 11.93
N ALA A 39 -2.20 22.78 11.28
CA ALA A 39 -1.10 22.23 10.49
C ALA A 39 -0.99 22.91 9.11
N SER A 40 0.18 23.47 8.79
CA SER A 40 0.50 24.11 7.52
C SER A 40 2.03 24.15 7.31
N PRO A 41 2.56 23.97 6.09
CA PRO A 41 1.85 23.73 4.83
C PRO A 41 1.31 22.30 4.69
N VAL A 42 0.31 22.11 3.83
CA VAL A 42 -0.24 20.78 3.47
C VAL A 42 0.27 20.37 2.09
N ARG A 43 0.77 19.14 2.01
CA ARG A 43 1.15 18.49 0.76
C ARG A 43 0.31 17.24 0.56
N LEU A 44 -0.15 17.01 -0.66
CA LEU A 44 -0.91 15.84 -1.07
C LEU A 44 -0.15 15.10 -2.17
N TYR A 45 -0.09 13.78 -2.05
CA TYR A 45 0.49 12.93 -3.09
C TYR A 45 -0.55 11.95 -3.59
N ALA A 46 -0.57 11.75 -4.90
CA ALA A 46 -1.43 10.78 -5.56
C ALA A 46 -0.57 9.79 -6.35
N THR A 47 -1.01 8.53 -6.37
CA THR A 47 -0.24 7.39 -6.88
C THR A 47 -0.98 6.70 -8.02
N SER A 48 -0.76 5.39 -8.23
CA SER A 48 -1.19 4.58 -9.39
C SER A 48 -2.55 4.98 -9.98
N ALA A 49 -3.64 4.99 -9.19
CA ALA A 49 -4.98 5.27 -9.72
C ALA A 49 -5.11 6.66 -10.38
N THR A 50 -4.54 7.69 -9.77
CA THR A 50 -4.58 9.07 -10.32
C THR A 50 -3.53 9.27 -11.40
N ARG A 51 -2.37 8.61 -11.29
CA ARG A 51 -1.29 8.66 -12.28
C ARG A 51 -1.74 8.08 -13.63
N GLU A 52 -2.50 7.00 -13.60
CA GLU A 52 -2.89 6.25 -14.80
C GLU A 52 -4.17 6.80 -15.46
N ALA A 53 -5.04 7.47 -14.71
CA ALA A 53 -6.29 7.99 -15.24
C ALA A 53 -6.09 9.25 -16.10
N ALA A 54 -6.74 9.31 -17.26
CA ALA A 54 -6.71 10.44 -18.18
C ALA A 54 -7.26 11.72 -17.54
N ASN A 55 -8.30 11.62 -16.71
CA ASN A 55 -8.83 12.73 -15.92
C ASN A 55 -8.14 12.94 -14.56
N GLY A 56 -7.07 12.19 -14.24
CA GLY A 56 -6.39 12.25 -12.94
C GLY A 56 -5.77 13.61 -12.64
N ARG A 57 -5.19 14.29 -13.64
CA ARG A 57 -4.66 15.66 -13.48
C ARG A 57 -5.76 16.67 -13.21
N ALA A 58 -6.89 16.56 -13.93
CA ALA A 58 -8.04 17.44 -13.70
C ALA A 58 -8.60 17.26 -12.28
N PHE A 59 -8.69 16.02 -11.81
CA PHE A 59 -9.12 15.72 -10.44
C PHE A 59 -8.16 16.30 -9.38
N LEU A 60 -6.85 16.27 -9.62
CA LEU A 60 -5.90 16.93 -8.70
C LEU A 60 -6.07 18.45 -8.70
N ASN A 61 -6.25 19.08 -9.86
CA ASN A 61 -6.48 20.53 -9.92
C ASN A 61 -7.73 20.91 -9.13
N GLU A 62 -8.81 20.13 -9.21
CA GLU A 62 -10.01 20.32 -8.40
C GLU A 62 -9.71 20.27 -6.89
N ILE A 63 -8.87 19.33 -6.45
CA ILE A 63 -8.42 19.21 -5.05
C ILE A 63 -7.62 20.46 -4.64
N GLU A 64 -6.68 20.92 -5.46
CA GLU A 64 -5.87 22.10 -5.19
C GLU A 64 -6.74 23.37 -5.09
N GLU A 65 -7.67 23.57 -6.03
CA GLU A 65 -8.61 24.69 -6.03
C GLU A 65 -9.52 24.67 -4.80
N ARG A 66 -10.00 23.50 -4.41
CA ARG A 66 -10.97 23.35 -3.32
C ARG A 66 -10.34 23.48 -1.93
N PHE A 67 -9.16 22.92 -1.73
CA PHE A 67 -8.54 22.82 -0.40
C PHE A 67 -7.31 23.71 -0.21
N GLY A 68 -6.75 24.28 -1.29
CA GLY A 68 -5.53 25.09 -1.24
C GLY A 68 -4.27 24.28 -0.89
N TRP A 69 -4.32 22.96 -1.04
CA TRP A 69 -3.17 22.08 -0.81
C TRP A 69 -2.32 22.02 -2.06
N SER A 70 -1.02 21.78 -1.90
CA SER A 70 -0.17 21.48 -3.05
C SER A 70 -0.16 19.98 -3.29
N ALA A 71 -0.61 19.57 -4.48
CA ALA A 71 -0.73 18.19 -4.89
C ALA A 71 0.33 17.79 -5.92
N GLN A 72 0.86 16.57 -5.80
CA GLN A 72 1.79 16.00 -6.76
C GLN A 72 1.37 14.56 -7.11
N ILE A 73 1.52 14.20 -8.39
CA ILE A 73 1.46 12.79 -8.81
C ILE A 73 2.87 12.23 -8.70
N LEU A 74 3.04 11.15 -7.95
CA LEU A 74 4.31 10.42 -7.86
C LEU A 74 4.46 9.46 -9.03
N SER A 75 5.68 9.31 -9.55
CA SER A 75 6.03 8.12 -10.33
C SER A 75 5.97 6.87 -9.45
N GLY A 76 5.93 5.69 -10.08
CA GLY A 76 5.96 4.43 -9.32
C GLY A 76 7.30 4.23 -8.60
N GLU A 77 8.40 4.68 -9.19
CA GLU A 77 9.73 4.67 -8.59
C GLU A 77 9.81 5.62 -7.39
N GLU A 78 9.25 6.82 -7.49
CA GLU A 78 9.21 7.75 -6.35
C GLU A 78 8.39 7.18 -5.18
N GLU A 79 7.25 6.54 -5.48
CA GLU A 79 6.43 5.83 -4.49
C GLU A 79 7.23 4.71 -3.79
N ALA A 80 7.94 3.90 -4.59
CA ALA A 80 8.80 2.82 -4.10
C ALA A 80 9.96 3.32 -3.22
N GLU A 81 10.62 4.41 -3.62
CA GLU A 81 11.70 5.06 -2.86
C GLU A 81 11.18 5.59 -1.52
N LEU A 82 10.04 6.29 -1.53
CA LEU A 82 9.43 6.82 -0.31
C LEU A 82 8.99 5.70 0.64
N GLY A 83 8.43 4.61 0.12
CA GLY A 83 8.15 3.41 0.89
C GLY A 83 9.40 2.90 1.62
N PHE A 84 10.52 2.78 0.88
CA PHE A 84 11.81 2.33 1.40
C PHE A 84 12.31 3.23 2.54
N LEU A 85 12.34 4.54 2.31
CA LEU A 85 12.84 5.50 3.30
C LEU A 85 12.03 5.48 4.60
N GLY A 86 10.71 5.28 4.51
CA GLY A 86 9.86 5.20 5.69
C GLY A 86 10.01 3.88 6.45
N ALA A 87 10.03 2.76 5.74
CA ALA A 87 10.12 1.43 6.35
C ALA A 87 11.54 1.09 6.87
N GLY A 88 12.57 1.63 6.22
CA GLY A 88 13.99 1.39 6.51
C GLY A 88 14.51 2.05 7.77
N LEU A 89 13.68 2.77 8.54
CA LEU A 89 14.07 3.35 9.83
C LEU A 89 14.31 2.32 10.95
N GLY A 90 14.09 1.04 10.67
CA GLY A 90 14.34 -0.06 11.61
C GLY A 90 15.83 -0.46 11.72
N PRO A 91 16.15 -1.41 12.62
CA PRO A 91 17.52 -1.86 12.88
C PRO A 91 18.01 -2.86 11.81
N TYR A 92 17.94 -2.50 10.53
CA TYR A 92 18.29 -3.38 9.42
C TYR A 92 19.53 -2.88 8.70
N ASP A 93 20.47 -3.77 8.39
CA ASP A 93 21.66 -3.42 7.60
C ASP A 93 21.31 -3.24 6.11
N ALA A 94 20.42 -4.09 5.60
CA ALA A 94 19.86 -4.02 4.26
C ALA A 94 18.46 -4.61 4.23
N ILE A 95 17.61 -4.09 3.34
CA ILE A 95 16.24 -4.55 3.17
C ILE A 95 15.86 -4.72 1.70
N THR A 96 14.93 -5.64 1.48
CA THR A 96 14.09 -5.73 0.29
C THR A 96 12.67 -5.43 0.75
N LEU A 97 12.16 -4.27 0.35
CA LEU A 97 10.82 -3.82 0.68
C LEU A 97 9.84 -4.24 -0.40
N ILE A 98 8.67 -4.73 0.01
CA ILE A 98 7.50 -4.98 -0.84
C ILE A 98 6.32 -4.12 -0.35
N ASP A 99 5.73 -3.30 -1.20
CA ASP A 99 4.45 -2.64 -0.95
C ASP A 99 3.39 -3.23 -1.89
N ILE A 100 2.35 -3.87 -1.34
CA ILE A 100 1.24 -4.37 -2.15
C ILE A 100 0.04 -3.44 -1.97
N GLY A 101 -0.07 -2.49 -2.89
CA GLY A 101 -1.20 -1.58 -3.01
C GLY A 101 -2.42 -2.22 -3.69
N GLY A 102 -3.41 -1.36 -3.99
CA GLY A 102 -4.58 -1.78 -4.77
C GLY A 102 -4.30 -1.79 -6.28
N GLY A 103 -3.58 -0.78 -6.76
CA GLY A 103 -3.30 -0.55 -8.19
C GLY A 103 -1.93 -1.01 -8.66
N SER A 104 -0.96 -1.08 -7.77
CA SER A 104 0.43 -1.42 -8.07
C SER A 104 1.06 -2.18 -6.91
N THR A 105 2.23 -2.72 -7.19
CA THR A 105 3.12 -3.31 -6.20
C THR A 105 4.50 -2.71 -6.39
N GLU A 106 5.08 -2.14 -5.35
CA GLU A 106 6.39 -1.53 -5.38
C GLU A 106 7.42 -2.43 -4.71
N ILE A 107 8.62 -2.50 -5.28
CA ILE A 107 9.74 -3.22 -4.70
C ILE A 107 10.96 -2.31 -4.71
N SER A 108 11.56 -2.14 -3.53
CA SER A 108 12.78 -1.36 -3.34
C SER A 108 13.82 -2.16 -2.58
N VAL A 109 15.07 -2.08 -3.00
CA VAL A 109 16.20 -2.78 -2.37
C VAL A 109 17.31 -1.80 -2.06
N GLY A 110 17.95 -1.96 -0.90
CA GLY A 110 19.12 -1.17 -0.52
C GLY A 110 19.51 -1.36 0.94
N GLU A 111 20.51 -0.60 1.36
CA GLU A 111 20.96 -0.46 2.75
C GLU A 111 20.27 0.74 3.41
N ASN A 112 21.00 1.83 3.65
CA ASN A 112 20.47 3.06 4.24
C ASN A 112 19.63 3.91 3.26
N ILE A 113 19.82 3.68 1.96
CA ILE A 113 19.14 4.38 0.87
C ILE A 113 18.64 3.35 -0.16
N PRO A 114 17.55 3.65 -0.89
CA PRO A 114 17.15 2.79 -1.99
C PRO A 114 18.21 2.81 -3.09
N GLU A 115 18.68 1.64 -3.51
CA GLU A 115 19.63 1.48 -4.61
C GLU A 115 18.90 1.11 -5.91
N VAL A 116 17.86 0.30 -5.80
CA VAL A 116 17.01 -0.12 -6.91
C VAL A 116 15.56 -0.05 -6.45
N SER A 117 14.74 0.69 -7.19
CA SER A 117 13.31 0.83 -6.95
C SER A 117 12.55 0.54 -8.24
N ARG A 118 11.54 -0.33 -8.16
CA ARG A 118 10.68 -0.73 -9.29
C ARG A 118 9.22 -0.70 -8.86
N SER A 119 8.36 -0.27 -9.78
CA SER A 119 6.91 -0.31 -9.61
C SER A 119 6.29 -1.24 -10.65
N PHE A 120 5.53 -2.21 -10.18
CA PHE A 120 4.80 -3.17 -11.01
C PHE A 120 3.34 -2.77 -11.09
N PRO A 121 2.72 -2.69 -12.28
CA PRO A 121 1.38 -2.12 -12.46
C PRO A 121 0.25 -3.08 -12.04
N LEU A 122 0.46 -3.90 -11.00
CA LEU A 122 -0.50 -4.86 -10.46
C LEU A 122 -0.51 -4.78 -8.93
N GLY A 123 -1.68 -4.51 -8.36
CA GLY A 123 -1.94 -4.63 -6.93
C GLY A 123 -3.14 -5.54 -6.66
N ALA A 124 -3.50 -5.71 -5.39
CA ALA A 124 -4.54 -6.66 -4.98
C ALA A 124 -5.90 -6.37 -5.62
N LEU A 125 -6.33 -5.10 -5.69
CA LEU A 125 -7.60 -4.72 -6.31
C LEU A 125 -7.60 -5.00 -7.81
N LYS A 126 -6.56 -4.58 -8.54
CA LYS A 126 -6.47 -4.84 -9.99
C LYS A 126 -6.42 -6.33 -10.29
N HIS A 127 -5.67 -7.11 -9.50
CA HIS A 127 -5.55 -8.55 -9.69
C HIS A 127 -6.86 -9.29 -9.37
N THR A 128 -7.62 -8.87 -8.37
CA THR A 128 -8.98 -9.40 -8.11
C THR A 128 -9.92 -9.16 -9.31
N ARG A 129 -9.85 -7.98 -9.94
CA ARG A 129 -10.75 -7.62 -11.05
C ARG A 129 -10.35 -8.26 -12.37
N SER A 130 -9.05 -8.25 -12.67
CA SER A 130 -8.47 -8.80 -13.88
C SER A 130 -7.21 -9.59 -13.50
N PRO A 131 -7.38 -10.88 -13.15
CA PRO A 131 -6.27 -11.75 -12.84
C PRO A 131 -5.26 -11.77 -13.99
N ARG A 132 -3.97 -11.70 -13.65
CA ARG A 132 -2.84 -11.69 -14.60
C ARG A 132 -1.82 -12.74 -14.20
N ASP A 133 -1.04 -13.22 -15.16
CA ASP A 133 0.09 -14.10 -14.87
C ASP A 133 1.13 -13.33 -14.06
N LEU A 134 1.37 -13.75 -12.82
CA LEU A 134 2.34 -13.11 -11.93
C LEU A 134 3.77 -13.26 -12.46
N SER A 135 4.04 -14.29 -13.27
CA SER A 135 5.36 -14.49 -13.88
C SER A 135 5.70 -13.47 -14.95
N GLU A 136 4.71 -13.03 -15.72
CA GLU A 136 4.85 -11.96 -16.72
C GLU A 136 4.85 -10.57 -16.08
N VAL A 137 4.07 -10.37 -15.02
CA VAL A 137 3.99 -9.07 -14.36
C VAL A 137 5.26 -8.75 -13.57
N PHE A 138 5.77 -9.74 -12.83
CA PHE A 138 6.94 -9.59 -11.97
C PHE A 138 8.20 -10.15 -12.64
N GLU A 139 8.42 -9.74 -13.88
CA GLU A 139 9.68 -9.94 -14.59
C GLU A 139 10.76 -9.00 -14.03
N GLU A 140 12.04 -9.41 -14.10
CA GLU A 140 13.19 -8.58 -13.69
C GLU A 140 13.10 -7.98 -12.26
N LEU A 141 12.68 -8.80 -11.30
CA LEU A 141 12.71 -8.43 -9.89
C LEU A 141 14.10 -7.92 -9.46
N PRO A 142 14.18 -6.82 -8.68
CA PRO A 142 15.43 -6.42 -8.03
C PRO A 142 16.08 -7.58 -7.29
N GLU A 143 17.41 -7.68 -7.34
CA GLU A 143 18.13 -8.70 -6.57
C GLU A 143 17.91 -8.44 -5.07
N ARG A 144 17.45 -9.46 -4.34
CA ARG A 144 17.16 -9.33 -2.92
C ARG A 144 18.42 -8.96 -2.13
N LYS A 145 18.31 -7.94 -1.26
CA LYS A 145 19.25 -7.69 -0.17
C LYS A 145 18.58 -7.84 1.19
N GLY A 146 19.33 -8.40 2.13
CA GLY A 146 18.97 -8.48 3.55
C GLY A 146 17.56 -9.00 3.85
N GLU A 147 16.90 -8.31 4.78
CA GLU A 147 15.61 -8.71 5.30
C GLU A 147 14.45 -8.34 4.36
N LEU A 148 13.43 -9.20 4.30
CA LEU A 148 12.24 -8.93 3.50
C LEU A 148 11.21 -8.21 4.36
N LEU A 149 10.92 -6.96 4.01
CA LEU A 149 9.94 -6.12 4.69
C LEU A 149 8.71 -5.94 3.81
N GLY A 150 7.54 -5.82 4.45
CA GLY A 150 6.30 -5.51 3.77
C GLY A 150 5.60 -4.30 4.35
N ILE A 151 5.05 -3.44 3.49
CA ILE A 151 4.23 -2.29 3.88
C ILE A 151 2.89 -2.32 3.13
N GLY A 152 2.06 -1.32 3.39
CA GLY A 152 0.79 -1.16 2.69
C GLY A 152 -0.36 -1.93 3.33
N GLY A 153 -1.56 -1.63 2.85
CA GLY A 153 -2.78 -2.10 3.51
C GLY A 153 -3.04 -3.60 3.38
N THR A 154 -2.53 -4.24 2.33
CA THR A 154 -2.61 -5.70 2.18
C THR A 154 -1.83 -6.39 3.30
N LEU A 155 -0.57 -6.00 3.48
CA LEU A 155 0.31 -6.56 4.50
C LEU A 155 -0.18 -6.22 5.91
N ARG A 156 -0.76 -5.03 6.09
CA ARG A 156 -1.38 -4.62 7.37
C ARG A 156 -2.52 -5.54 7.80
N ILE A 157 -3.39 -5.94 6.87
CA ILE A 157 -4.45 -6.91 7.18
C ILE A 157 -3.86 -8.25 7.57
N LEU A 158 -2.86 -8.73 6.82
CA LEU A 158 -2.23 -10.00 7.14
C LEU A 158 -1.56 -9.97 8.52
N ALA A 159 -0.90 -8.86 8.88
CA ALA A 159 -0.38 -8.63 10.22
C ALA A 159 -1.48 -8.61 11.28
N ALA A 160 -2.61 -7.95 11.01
CA ALA A 160 -3.74 -7.92 11.93
C ALA A 160 -4.34 -9.32 12.15
N ILE A 161 -4.54 -10.10 11.08
CA ILE A 161 -5.02 -11.49 11.18
C ILE A 161 -4.01 -12.36 11.94
N ARG A 162 -2.71 -12.19 11.68
CA ARG A 162 -1.65 -12.97 12.35
C ARG A 162 -1.63 -12.73 13.86
N ASN A 163 -1.85 -11.49 14.28
CA ASN A 163 -1.77 -11.07 15.67
C ASN A 163 -3.14 -11.00 16.37
N ASP A 164 -4.22 -11.44 15.71
CA ASP A 164 -5.60 -11.36 16.20
C ASP A 164 -6.01 -9.94 16.65
N VAL A 165 -5.62 -8.94 15.86
CA VAL A 165 -5.87 -7.53 16.15
C VAL A 165 -7.17 -7.08 15.50
N GLN A 166 -8.12 -6.66 16.34
CA GLN A 166 -9.45 -6.17 15.91
C GLN A 166 -9.53 -4.64 15.85
N GLU A 167 -8.67 -3.93 16.60
CA GLU A 167 -8.59 -2.46 16.62
C GLU A 167 -7.19 -1.98 16.25
N TYR A 168 -7.09 -0.94 15.41
CA TYR A 168 -5.80 -0.41 14.99
C TYR A 168 -5.01 0.21 16.13
N ARG A 169 -3.87 -0.41 16.43
CA ARG A 169 -2.77 0.24 17.14
C ARG A 169 -1.48 -0.14 16.45
N ARG A 170 -0.70 0.86 16.04
CA ARG A 170 0.60 0.68 15.37
C ARG A 170 1.49 -0.31 16.13
N ALA A 171 1.55 -0.18 17.45
CA ALA A 171 2.39 -1.03 18.31
C ALA A 171 2.01 -2.52 18.28
N ASP A 172 0.77 -2.86 17.92
CA ASP A 172 0.29 -4.24 17.89
C ASP A 172 0.56 -4.92 16.54
N LEU A 173 0.91 -4.13 15.51
CA LEU A 173 1.10 -4.61 14.14
C LEU A 173 2.55 -4.49 13.68
N HIS A 174 3.21 -3.36 13.94
CA HIS A 174 4.58 -3.13 13.48
C HIS A 174 5.54 -4.20 14.02
N GLY A 175 6.35 -4.78 13.12
CA GLY A 175 7.25 -5.88 13.44
C GLY A 175 6.61 -7.27 13.40
N ALA A 176 5.31 -7.37 13.07
CA ALA A 176 4.66 -8.68 12.90
C ALA A 176 5.38 -9.51 11.84
N THR A 177 5.74 -10.74 12.19
CA THR A 177 6.40 -11.68 11.28
C THR A 177 5.34 -12.56 10.60
N LEU A 178 5.31 -12.51 9.27
CA LEU A 178 4.45 -13.32 8.43
C LEU A 178 5.27 -14.48 7.86
N GLU A 179 5.11 -15.66 8.45
CA GLU A 179 5.76 -16.89 8.00
C GLU A 179 5.08 -17.40 6.72
N ARG A 180 5.87 -17.84 5.75
CA ARG A 180 5.38 -18.34 4.45
C ARG A 180 4.46 -19.55 4.61
N GLU A 181 4.80 -20.45 5.53
CA GLU A 181 3.96 -21.62 5.86
C GLU A 181 2.57 -21.20 6.35
N TRP A 182 2.53 -20.24 7.27
CA TRP A 182 1.27 -19.68 7.78
C TRP A 182 0.48 -18.96 6.68
N LEU A 183 1.15 -18.24 5.78
CA LEU A 183 0.49 -17.58 4.64
C LEU A 183 -0.16 -18.60 3.70
N HIS A 184 0.47 -19.75 3.45
CA HIS A 184 -0.14 -20.84 2.68
C HIS A 184 -1.34 -21.47 3.40
N GLU A 185 -1.27 -21.64 4.72
CA GLU A 185 -2.43 -22.08 5.51
C GLU A 185 -3.58 -21.08 5.43
N LEU A 186 -3.29 -19.79 5.57
CA LEU A 186 -4.26 -18.72 5.46
C LEU A 186 -4.88 -18.69 4.06
N GLN A 187 -4.09 -18.83 3.00
CA GLN A 187 -4.58 -18.90 1.62
C GLN A 187 -5.57 -20.05 1.44
N ARG A 188 -5.26 -21.26 1.95
CA ARG A 188 -6.18 -22.41 1.89
C ARG A 188 -7.49 -22.15 2.65
N ARG A 189 -7.42 -21.50 3.81
CA ARG A 189 -8.60 -21.14 4.61
C ARG A 189 -9.47 -20.10 3.90
N VAL A 190 -8.87 -19.04 3.40
CA VAL A 190 -9.57 -17.93 2.74
C VAL A 190 -10.20 -18.39 1.41
N ALA A 191 -9.59 -19.34 0.70
CA ALA A 191 -10.10 -19.86 -0.57
C ALA A 191 -11.49 -20.53 -0.46
N ILE A 192 -11.86 -21.05 0.72
CA ILE A 192 -13.16 -21.70 0.95
C ILE A 192 -14.17 -20.81 1.68
N MET A 193 -13.77 -19.60 2.08
CA MET A 193 -14.65 -18.66 2.79
C MET A 193 -15.55 -17.89 1.82
N ASN A 194 -16.78 -17.64 2.23
CA ASN A 194 -17.65 -16.65 1.59
C ASN A 194 -17.23 -15.22 1.97
N ILE A 195 -17.87 -14.21 1.37
CA ILE A 195 -17.47 -12.81 1.57
C ILE A 195 -17.79 -12.31 2.99
N GLU A 196 -18.85 -12.79 3.62
CA GLU A 196 -19.18 -12.47 5.02
C GLU A 196 -18.10 -13.00 5.97
N GLU A 197 -17.68 -14.25 5.82
CA GLU A 197 -16.61 -14.87 6.60
C GLU A 197 -15.27 -14.14 6.39
N LYS A 198 -14.97 -13.71 5.16
CA LYS A 198 -13.77 -12.91 4.87
C LYS A 198 -13.84 -11.53 5.53
N ARG A 199 -15.02 -10.91 5.62
CA ARG A 199 -15.21 -9.63 6.32
C ARG A 199 -14.99 -9.76 7.82
N GLU A 200 -15.45 -10.86 8.42
CA GLU A 200 -15.19 -11.16 9.83
C GLU A 200 -13.69 -11.41 10.07
N LEU A 201 -13.02 -12.15 9.19
CA LEU A 201 -11.58 -12.35 9.26
C LEU A 201 -10.81 -11.03 9.12
N CYS A 202 -11.26 -10.15 8.22
CA CYS A 202 -10.69 -8.83 7.99
C CYS A 202 -11.35 -7.74 8.87
N ALA A 203 -11.87 -8.07 10.04
CA ALA A 203 -12.72 -7.17 10.85
C ALA A 203 -12.12 -5.78 11.10
N PHE A 204 -10.79 -5.65 11.11
CA PHE A 204 -10.11 -4.36 11.17
C PHE A 204 -10.40 -3.46 9.95
N GLU A 205 -10.41 -4.01 8.73
CA GLU A 205 -10.71 -3.32 7.46
C GLU A 205 -11.55 -4.23 6.55
N PRO A 206 -12.85 -4.42 6.87
CA PRO A 206 -13.72 -5.37 6.17
C PRO A 206 -13.91 -5.00 4.69
N GLU A 207 -13.69 -3.73 4.31
CA GLU A 207 -13.69 -3.26 2.92
C GLU A 207 -12.48 -3.75 2.12
N ARG A 208 -11.64 -4.63 2.64
CA ARG A 208 -10.58 -5.31 1.87
C ARG A 208 -10.81 -6.84 1.78
N ALA A 209 -11.89 -7.34 2.35
CA ALA A 209 -12.24 -8.76 2.35
C ALA A 209 -12.41 -9.37 0.95
N ASP A 210 -12.76 -8.57 -0.06
CA ASP A 210 -12.89 -8.98 -1.45
C ASP A 210 -11.56 -9.05 -2.21
N ILE A 211 -10.48 -8.48 -1.67
CA ILE A 211 -9.16 -8.41 -2.31
C ILE A 211 -8.08 -9.24 -1.59
N ILE A 212 -8.41 -9.89 -0.48
CA ILE A 212 -7.45 -10.65 0.34
C ILE A 212 -6.83 -11.82 -0.42
N ASP A 213 -7.59 -12.55 -1.24
CA ASP A 213 -7.08 -13.69 -2.01
C ASP A 213 -5.99 -13.24 -2.99
N ALA A 214 -6.26 -12.16 -3.74
CA ALA A 214 -5.32 -11.60 -4.70
C ALA A 214 -4.06 -11.04 -4.01
N GLY A 215 -4.24 -10.37 -2.86
CA GLY A 215 -3.11 -9.91 -2.05
C GLY A 215 -2.22 -11.06 -1.56
N LEU A 216 -2.82 -12.16 -1.11
CA LEU A 216 -2.10 -13.37 -0.71
C LEU A 216 -1.36 -14.03 -1.87
N GLN A 217 -1.99 -14.10 -3.05
CA GLN A 217 -1.37 -14.66 -4.26
C GLN A 217 -0.12 -13.88 -4.66
N ILE A 218 -0.21 -12.54 -4.73
CA ILE A 218 0.92 -11.68 -5.05
C ILE A 218 2.05 -11.86 -4.01
N LEU A 219 1.71 -11.81 -2.72
CA LEU A 219 2.69 -11.93 -1.65
C LEU A 219 3.42 -13.28 -1.69
N LEU A 220 2.68 -14.38 -1.74
CA LEU A 220 3.26 -15.73 -1.77
C LEU A 220 4.15 -15.93 -2.98
N TYR A 221 3.73 -15.46 -4.16
CA TYR A 221 4.54 -15.50 -5.37
C TYR A 221 5.88 -14.76 -5.20
N LEU A 222 5.85 -13.53 -4.66
CA LEU A 222 7.06 -12.75 -4.43
C LEU A 222 7.97 -13.41 -3.38
N MET A 223 7.40 -13.95 -2.30
CA MET A 223 8.17 -14.69 -1.29
C MET A 223 8.82 -15.95 -1.86
N ASP A 224 8.15 -16.67 -2.75
CA ASP A 224 8.72 -17.84 -3.44
C ASP A 224 9.87 -17.42 -4.38
N LYS A 225 9.71 -16.35 -5.15
CA LYS A 225 10.79 -15.80 -6.02
C LYS A 225 12.01 -15.37 -5.22
N TYR A 226 11.80 -14.76 -4.06
CA TYR A 226 12.85 -14.34 -3.15
C TYR A 226 13.36 -15.43 -2.22
N GLN A 227 12.81 -16.65 -2.31
CA GLN A 227 13.09 -17.78 -1.43
C GLN A 227 13.00 -17.40 0.06
N ALA A 228 12.10 -16.48 0.39
CA ALA A 228 11.94 -15.94 1.73
C ALA A 228 11.02 -16.84 2.56
N GLN A 229 11.49 -17.28 3.73
CA GLN A 229 10.65 -18.04 4.66
C GLN A 229 9.72 -17.14 5.48
N ARG A 230 10.09 -15.87 5.65
CA ARG A 230 9.32 -14.88 6.41
C ARG A 230 9.42 -13.49 5.79
N LEU A 231 8.43 -12.66 6.07
CA LEU A 231 8.42 -11.22 5.83
C LEU A 231 8.05 -10.49 7.12
N THR A 232 8.72 -9.37 7.40
CA THR A 232 8.40 -8.50 8.54
C THR A 232 7.51 -7.35 8.09
N TYR A 233 6.32 -7.21 8.69
CA TYR A 233 5.44 -6.09 8.41
C TYR A 233 5.94 -4.81 9.09
N SER A 234 5.98 -3.72 8.33
CA SER A 234 6.21 -2.37 8.84
C SER A 234 4.95 -1.52 8.68
N ASP A 235 4.48 -0.93 9.78
CA ASP A 235 3.43 0.10 9.76
C ASP A 235 3.98 1.50 9.40
N TYR A 236 5.31 1.64 9.29
CA TYR A 236 5.97 2.78 8.65
C TYR A 236 6.12 2.52 7.16
N GLY A 237 5.91 3.54 6.32
CA GLY A 237 6.06 3.40 4.88
C GLY A 237 6.05 4.75 4.18
N MET A 238 5.34 4.84 3.04
CA MET A 238 5.36 6.03 2.18
C MET A 238 5.07 7.34 2.90
N ILE A 239 4.15 7.37 3.88
CA ILE A 239 3.80 8.61 4.61
C ILE A 239 4.98 9.11 5.44
N GLU A 240 5.69 8.22 6.15
CA GLU A 240 6.87 8.58 6.92
C GLU A 240 8.06 8.91 6.03
N GLY A 241 8.28 8.13 4.96
CA GLY A 241 9.31 8.46 3.97
C GLY A 241 9.07 9.83 3.33
N PHE A 242 7.81 10.17 3.07
CA PHE A 242 7.42 11.49 2.59
C PHE A 242 7.74 12.59 3.62
N ALA A 243 7.40 12.37 4.89
CA ALA A 243 7.69 13.32 5.95
C ALA A 243 9.20 13.56 6.09
N LEU A 244 10.01 12.50 5.97
CA LEU A 244 11.48 12.59 5.97
C LEU A 244 12.02 13.35 4.75
N LYS A 245 11.56 13.02 3.54
CA LYS A 245 12.02 13.71 2.31
C LYS A 245 11.68 15.19 2.31
N THR A 246 10.57 15.58 2.94
CA THR A 246 10.03 16.95 2.88
C THR A 246 10.45 17.82 4.05
N TRP A 247 10.50 17.25 5.25
CA TRP A 247 10.74 17.97 6.49
C TRP A 247 11.85 17.36 7.35
N GLY A 248 12.36 16.18 7.00
CA GLY A 248 13.58 15.65 7.59
C GLY A 248 14.73 16.59 7.27
N ARG A 249 15.34 17.16 8.31
CA ARG A 249 16.58 17.92 8.15
C ARG A 249 17.68 16.91 7.84
N ALA A 250 18.40 17.13 6.74
CA ALA A 250 19.69 16.49 6.50
C ALA A 250 20.70 16.88 7.58
#